data_AF-A0A6V2UAB8-F1
#
_entry.id   AF-A0A6V2UAB8-F1
#
_cell.length_a   1.000
_cell.length_b   1.000
_cell.length_c   1.000
_cell.angle_alpha   90.00
_cell.angle_beta   90.00
_cell.angle_gamma   90.00
#
_symmetry.space_group_name_H-M   'P 1'
#
loop_
_entity.id
_entity.type
_entity.pdbx_description
1 polymer ?
#
loop_
_entity_poly.entity_id
_entity_poly.type
_entity_poly.pdbx_seq_one_letter_code
_entity_poly.pdbx_strand_id
1 'polypeptide(L)'
;FFATFNDRRLAPNTTSTSTRRKTLAVWSLAPDASSPGGRMRPHASARRRGVRHAELLAATYAALARIEREAGGKAGVAALEGATIASPMARRVLGERLARRLLLRAPLVYGVSGYSVTVGRGVHPNQSWPRVLDGLLRPAYEGAGGSFELRSAAMGALPSFPTGWCLGELLGDPDVVTWQFSMNEPVRGGARCNRASEAFARAALGMHSQPLFLLVDDNARRTASLSRAFEASGAHAIVPSRLLPLRGALAPWNETAAQMKAQECPRECRVGSWHPGPRHHRTVAWAIAQLHLSEVANALWRCLPPSSPFRGLLHLPSLLPLTAASRLSPTASFVAPAKVARGAELG
;
A
#
# COMPACT_ATOMS: atom_id res chain seq x y z
N PHE A 1 27.38 -1.11 -35.11
CA PHE A 1 26.42 -0.24 -35.83
C PHE A 1 26.24 1.05 -35.04
N PHE A 2 27.11 2.01 -35.33
CA PHE A 2 27.03 3.38 -34.83
C PHE A 2 26.00 4.14 -35.67
N ALA A 3 25.12 4.89 -35.03
CA ALA A 3 24.48 6.06 -35.64
C ALA A 3 24.31 7.11 -34.54
N THR A 4 25.30 8.00 -34.51
CA THR A 4 25.30 9.31 -33.88
C THR A 4 24.27 10.20 -34.58
N PHE A 5 23.47 10.95 -33.82
CA PHE A 5 22.83 12.16 -34.34
C PHE A 5 23.16 13.35 -33.46
N ASN A 6 23.54 14.40 -34.17
CA ASN A 6 24.29 15.54 -33.69
C ASN A 6 23.40 16.61 -33.08
N ASP A 7 24.05 17.30 -32.15
CA ASP A 7 23.73 18.55 -31.50
C ASP A 7 23.28 19.66 -32.49
N ARG A 8 22.18 20.36 -32.18
CA ARG A 8 21.94 21.73 -32.67
C ARG A 8 21.29 22.56 -31.57
N ARG A 9 22.12 23.37 -30.95
CA ARG A 9 21.75 24.56 -30.17
C ARG A 9 21.14 25.62 -31.10
N LEU A 10 19.95 26.09 -30.76
CA LEU A 10 19.49 27.44 -31.10
C LEU A 10 18.71 27.97 -29.87
N ALA A 11 19.25 29.00 -29.25
CA ALA A 11 18.55 29.91 -28.34
C ALA A 11 18.15 31.18 -29.12
N PRO A 12 17.51 32.18 -28.50
CA PRO A 12 16.18 32.17 -27.91
C PRO A 12 15.27 33.17 -28.65
N ASN A 13 13.98 32.91 -28.78
CA ASN A 13 13.03 33.94 -29.24
C ASN A 13 12.04 34.31 -28.14
N THR A 14 12.22 35.54 -27.69
CA THR A 14 11.34 36.39 -26.90
C THR A 14 10.07 36.75 -27.66
N THR A 15 8.94 36.74 -26.95
CA THR A 15 7.67 37.49 -27.09
C THR A 15 6.54 36.55 -26.65
N SER A 16 5.43 36.93 -26.03
CA SER A 16 4.98 38.12 -25.34
C SER A 16 3.64 37.71 -24.70
N THR A 17 3.45 38.05 -23.43
CA THR A 17 2.16 38.36 -22.77
C THR A 17 0.89 37.56 -23.15
N SER A 18 0.46 36.67 -22.25
CA SER A 18 -0.96 36.47 -21.95
C SER A 18 -1.14 36.09 -20.48
N THR A 19 -1.22 37.13 -19.64
CA THR A 19 -1.64 37.07 -18.25
C THR A 19 -3.11 36.64 -18.15
N ARG A 20 -3.37 35.36 -17.90
CA ARG A 20 -4.64 34.92 -17.28
C ARG A 20 -4.44 34.82 -15.77
N ARG A 21 -4.70 35.93 -15.08
CA ARG A 21 -4.98 35.92 -13.63
C ARG A 21 -6.19 35.02 -13.38
N LYS A 22 -5.95 33.82 -12.85
CA LYS A 22 -7.01 33.08 -12.16
C LYS A 22 -7.20 33.73 -10.80
N THR A 23 -8.36 34.36 -10.63
CA THR A 23 -8.87 34.89 -9.38
C THR A 23 -8.90 33.76 -8.34
N LEU A 24 -7.98 33.81 -7.39
CA LEU A 24 -8.08 33.06 -6.14
C LEU A 24 -9.23 33.69 -5.34
N ALA A 25 -10.40 33.06 -5.40
CA ALA A 25 -11.47 33.35 -4.45
C ALA A 25 -11.04 32.85 -3.08
N VAL A 26 -10.37 33.71 -2.32
CA VAL A 26 -10.19 33.55 -0.88
C VAL A 26 -11.56 33.71 -0.25
N TRP A 27 -12.21 32.60 0.10
CA TRP A 27 -13.38 32.63 0.98
C TRP A 27 -12.89 32.96 2.39
N SER A 28 -12.79 34.26 2.68
CA SER A 28 -12.72 34.77 4.04
C SER A 28 -14.09 34.58 4.69
N LEU A 29 -14.22 33.56 5.53
CA LEU A 29 -15.33 33.46 6.47
C LEU A 29 -14.97 34.29 7.71
N ALA A 30 -15.19 35.60 7.62
CA ALA A 30 -15.37 36.39 8.83
C ALA A 30 -16.78 36.09 9.39
N PRO A 31 -16.94 35.75 10.68
CA PRO A 31 -18.25 35.61 11.27
C PRO A 31 -18.84 37.00 11.53
N ASP A 32 -19.97 37.32 10.89
CA ASP A 32 -20.83 38.42 11.30
C ASP A 32 -21.39 38.13 12.69
N ALA A 33 -20.89 38.90 13.66
CA ALA A 33 -21.34 38.88 15.03
C ALA A 33 -22.56 39.79 15.19
N SER A 34 -23.76 39.28 14.93
CA SER A 34 -25.01 39.80 15.52
C SER A 34 -26.24 39.00 15.12
N SER A 35 -26.64 38.01 15.92
CA SER A 35 -28.05 37.63 16.14
C SER A 35 -28.16 36.55 17.22
N PRO A 36 -28.75 36.83 18.40
CA PRO A 36 -28.99 35.82 19.41
C PRO A 36 -30.29 35.05 19.08
N GLY A 37 -30.23 33.72 19.04
CA GLY A 37 -31.42 32.87 19.23
C GLY A 37 -31.93 32.03 18.05
N GLY A 38 -31.26 31.99 16.91
CA GLY A 38 -31.64 31.08 15.82
C GLY A 38 -31.00 29.70 15.93
N ARG A 39 -31.74 28.66 16.37
CA ARG A 39 -31.31 27.26 16.16
C ARG A 39 -31.21 27.00 14.66
N MET A 40 -30.02 27.21 14.08
CA MET A 40 -29.71 26.85 12.70
C MET A 40 -29.97 25.36 12.51
N ARG A 41 -31.06 25.01 11.84
CA ARG A 41 -31.29 23.64 11.36
C ARG A 41 -30.17 23.33 10.36
N PRO A 42 -29.41 22.23 10.52
CA PRO A 42 -28.35 21.89 9.58
C PRO A 42 -28.94 21.75 8.17
N HIS A 43 -28.38 22.49 7.21
CA HIS A 43 -28.77 22.45 5.80
C HIS A 43 -28.88 20.99 5.31
N ALA A 44 -29.94 20.67 4.55
CA ALA A 44 -30.20 19.32 4.03
C ALA A 44 -29.00 18.70 3.28
N SER A 45 -28.15 19.53 2.65
CA SER A 45 -26.91 19.11 1.98
C SER A 45 -25.81 18.65 2.95
N ALA A 46 -25.74 19.21 4.16
CA ALA A 46 -24.83 18.77 5.22
C ALA A 46 -25.28 17.43 5.81
N ARG A 47 -26.59 17.25 6.00
CA ARG A 47 -27.18 15.96 6.41
C ARG A 47 -26.90 14.85 5.39
N ARG A 48 -27.15 15.09 4.10
CA ARG A 48 -26.86 14.11 3.03
C ARG A 48 -25.38 13.74 2.94
N ARG A 49 -24.47 14.71 3.11
CA ARG A 49 -23.02 14.46 3.15
C ARG A 49 -22.60 13.66 4.39
N GLY A 50 -23.21 13.91 5.55
CA GLY A 50 -22.92 13.17 6.78
C GLY A 50 -23.33 11.69 6.71
N VAL A 51 -24.54 11.41 6.21
CA VAL A 51 -25.05 10.05 6.00
C VAL A 51 -24.12 9.26 5.07
N ARG A 52 -23.70 9.89 3.96
CA ARG A 52 -22.79 9.25 3.00
C ARG A 52 -21.43 8.89 3.60
N HIS A 53 -20.82 9.78 4.40
CA HIS A 53 -19.55 9.44 5.06
C HIS A 53 -19.70 8.25 6.01
N ALA A 54 -20.82 8.17 6.73
CA ALA A 54 -21.09 7.06 7.65
C ALA A 54 -21.26 5.73 6.90
N GLU A 55 -21.96 5.72 5.76
CA GLU A 55 -22.10 4.54 4.91
C GLU A 55 -20.74 4.03 4.39
N LEU A 56 -19.89 4.94 3.89
CA LEU A 56 -18.54 4.62 3.43
C LEU A 56 -17.68 4.03 4.55
N LEU A 57 -17.75 4.63 5.75
CA LEU A 57 -17.06 4.12 6.94
C LEU A 57 -17.57 2.73 7.33
N ALA A 58 -18.89 2.51 7.33
CA ALA A 58 -19.49 1.22 7.67
C ALA A 58 -19.05 0.12 6.69
N ALA A 59 -19.06 0.38 5.39
CA ALA A 59 -18.57 -0.57 4.38
C ALA A 59 -17.09 -0.90 4.56
N THR A 60 -16.26 0.12 4.86
CA THR A 60 -14.83 -0.05 5.13
C THR A 60 -14.60 -0.90 6.38
N TYR A 61 -15.31 -0.63 7.48
CA TYR A 61 -15.20 -1.41 8.72
C TYR A 61 -15.72 -2.84 8.57
N ALA A 62 -16.77 -3.08 7.76
CA ALA A 62 -17.23 -4.43 7.48
C ALA A 62 -16.16 -5.28 6.78
N ALA A 63 -15.41 -4.68 5.84
CA ALA A 63 -14.29 -5.32 5.17
C ALA A 63 -13.11 -5.58 6.13
N LEU A 64 -12.77 -4.62 7.00
CA LEU A 64 -11.76 -4.80 8.04
C LEU A 64 -12.14 -5.91 9.03
N ALA A 65 -13.41 -5.96 9.47
CA ALA A 65 -13.90 -7.00 10.37
C ALA A 65 -13.84 -8.39 9.74
N ARG A 66 -14.04 -8.50 8.41
CA ARG A 66 -13.83 -9.75 7.67
C ARG A 66 -12.36 -10.18 7.73
N ILE A 67 -11.43 -9.27 7.43
CA ILE A 67 -9.99 -9.56 7.49
C ILE A 67 -9.58 -9.98 8.91
N GLU A 68 -10.06 -9.29 9.94
CA GLU A 68 -9.77 -9.63 11.33
C GLU A 68 -10.22 -11.06 11.66
N ARG A 69 -11.46 -11.45 11.31
CA ARG A 69 -11.95 -12.81 11.54
C ARG A 69 -11.10 -13.85 10.81
N GLU A 70 -10.81 -13.61 9.54
CA GLU A 70 -10.06 -14.56 8.72
C GLU A 70 -8.57 -14.65 9.13
N ALA A 71 -7.99 -13.57 9.66
CA ALA A 71 -6.60 -13.52 10.11
C ALA A 71 -6.37 -14.09 11.52
N GLY A 72 -7.41 -14.56 12.22
CA GLY A 72 -7.30 -15.08 13.59
C GLY A 72 -7.47 -14.01 14.68
N GLY A 73 -8.29 -12.99 14.42
CA GLY A 73 -8.62 -11.93 15.36
C GLY A 73 -7.56 -10.82 15.43
N LYS A 74 -7.55 -10.09 16.56
CA LYS A 74 -6.66 -8.94 16.79
C LYS A 74 -5.17 -9.28 16.70
N ALA A 75 -4.76 -10.47 17.15
CA ALA A 75 -3.38 -10.94 17.01
C ALA A 75 -3.01 -11.11 15.53
N GLY A 76 -3.97 -11.60 14.74
CA GLY A 76 -3.94 -11.63 13.28
C GLY A 76 -3.59 -10.27 12.68
N VAL A 77 -4.44 -9.29 12.99
CA VAL A 77 -4.31 -7.90 12.52
C VAL A 77 -2.97 -7.29 12.93
N ALA A 78 -2.55 -7.45 14.17
CA ALA A 78 -1.27 -6.90 14.66
C ALA A 78 -0.07 -7.44 13.85
N ALA A 79 -0.09 -8.72 13.45
CA ALA A 79 0.97 -9.28 12.62
C ALA A 79 0.89 -8.82 11.16
N LEU A 80 -0.31 -8.58 10.60
CA LEU A 80 -0.46 -7.94 9.28
C LEU A 80 0.13 -6.52 9.30
N GLU A 81 -0.14 -5.76 10.36
CA GLU A 81 0.38 -4.41 10.56
C GLU A 81 1.91 -4.40 10.78
N GLY A 82 2.44 -5.36 11.55
CA GLY A 82 3.89 -5.53 11.75
C GLY A 82 4.67 -5.86 10.47
N ALA A 83 4.00 -6.43 9.47
CA ALA A 83 4.57 -6.65 8.15
C ALA A 83 4.60 -5.40 7.25
N THR A 84 3.96 -4.31 7.66
CA THR A 84 3.89 -3.08 6.89
C THR A 84 5.02 -2.12 7.24
N ILE A 85 5.58 -1.47 6.22
CA ILE A 85 6.49 -0.33 6.36
C ILE A 85 5.88 0.86 5.66
N ALA A 86 5.46 1.86 6.43
CA ALA A 86 4.95 3.13 5.92
C ALA A 86 5.19 4.22 6.98
N SER A 87 5.79 5.35 6.59
CA SER A 87 5.93 6.49 7.51
C SER A 87 4.55 7.11 7.81
N PRO A 88 4.40 7.88 8.90
CA PRO A 88 3.15 8.58 9.18
C PRO A 88 2.68 9.47 8.02
N MET A 89 3.62 10.12 7.32
CA MET A 89 3.34 10.89 6.12
C MET A 89 2.78 9.99 5.00
N ALA A 90 3.46 8.88 4.71
CA ALA A 90 3.04 7.96 3.66
C ALA A 90 1.64 7.38 3.92
N ARG A 91 1.36 6.96 5.16
CA ARG A 91 0.03 6.49 5.60
C ARG A 91 -1.06 7.53 5.39
N ARG A 92 -0.77 8.78 5.76
CA ARG A 92 -1.70 9.89 5.56
C ARG A 92 -2.02 10.11 4.08
N VAL A 93 -1.00 10.20 3.22
CA VAL A 93 -1.17 10.39 1.77
C VAL A 93 -1.93 9.21 1.15
N LEU A 94 -1.58 7.98 1.52
CA LEU A 94 -2.28 6.75 1.12
C LEU A 94 -3.78 6.84 1.44
N GLY A 95 -4.12 7.08 2.71
CA GLY A 95 -5.51 7.18 3.16
C GLY A 95 -6.28 8.30 2.47
N GLU A 96 -5.70 9.48 2.37
CA GLU A 96 -6.35 10.65 1.74
C GLU A 96 -6.62 10.41 0.25
N ARG A 97 -5.68 9.82 -0.49
CA ARG A 97 -5.84 9.55 -1.93
C ARG A 97 -6.88 8.47 -2.19
N LEU A 98 -6.84 7.36 -1.45
CA LEU A 98 -7.81 6.28 -1.59
C LEU A 98 -9.22 6.71 -1.17
N ALA A 99 -9.35 7.40 -0.02
CA ALA A 99 -10.63 7.93 0.44
C ALA A 99 -11.20 8.98 -0.53
N ARG A 100 -10.35 9.80 -1.16
CA ARG A 100 -10.79 10.74 -2.20
C ARG A 100 -11.43 10.04 -3.39
N ARG A 101 -10.89 8.91 -3.87
CA ARG A 101 -11.52 8.14 -4.96
C ARG A 101 -12.93 7.67 -4.58
N LEU A 102 -13.09 7.13 -3.37
CA LEU A 102 -14.38 6.72 -2.81
C LEU A 102 -15.39 7.88 -2.70
N LEU A 103 -14.96 9.00 -2.12
CA LEU A 103 -15.79 10.18 -1.95
C LEU A 103 -16.23 10.79 -3.30
N LEU A 104 -15.40 10.66 -4.33
CA LEU A 104 -15.73 11.12 -5.68
C LEU A 104 -16.48 10.07 -6.52
N ARG A 105 -16.68 8.84 -6.01
CA ARG A 105 -17.15 7.67 -6.79
C ARG A 105 -16.34 7.45 -8.07
N ALA A 106 -15.05 7.82 -8.02
CA ALA A 106 -14.17 7.57 -9.14
C ALA A 106 -13.70 6.10 -9.08
N PRO A 107 -13.53 5.43 -10.23
CA PRO A 107 -12.99 4.06 -10.26
C PRO A 107 -11.62 4.00 -9.58
N LEU A 108 -11.42 3.13 -8.59
CA LEU A 108 -10.07 2.86 -8.10
C LEU A 108 -9.41 1.84 -9.03
N VAL A 109 -8.38 2.26 -9.76
CA VAL A 109 -7.62 1.37 -10.65
C VAL A 109 -6.35 0.89 -9.93
N TYR A 110 -6.26 -0.41 -9.70
CA TYR A 110 -5.16 -1.06 -9.01
C TYR A 110 -4.26 -1.80 -10.01
N GLY A 111 -3.10 -1.21 -10.31
CA GLY A 111 -2.10 -1.77 -11.20
C GLY A 111 -1.15 -2.71 -10.45
N VAL A 112 -1.14 -3.98 -10.86
CA VAL A 112 -0.30 -5.01 -10.27
C VAL A 112 0.82 -5.36 -11.24
N SER A 113 2.05 -5.20 -10.80
CA SER A 113 3.24 -5.64 -11.51
C SER A 113 4.11 -6.51 -10.60
N GLY A 114 4.64 -7.58 -11.17
CA GLY A 114 5.51 -8.51 -10.47
C GLY A 114 5.85 -9.75 -11.30
N TYR A 115 6.55 -10.70 -10.67
CA TYR A 115 7.01 -11.92 -11.34
C TYR A 115 6.09 -13.12 -11.10
N SER A 116 6.62 -14.34 -11.19
CA SER A 116 5.90 -15.60 -11.06
C SER A 116 5.09 -15.75 -9.77
N VAL A 117 5.52 -15.19 -8.64
CA VAL A 117 4.68 -15.19 -7.42
C VAL A 117 3.47 -14.28 -7.60
N THR A 118 3.61 -13.16 -8.29
CA THR A 118 2.47 -12.31 -8.58
C THR A 118 1.51 -12.93 -9.59
N VAL A 119 2.03 -13.65 -10.58
CA VAL A 119 1.23 -14.46 -11.52
C VAL A 119 0.41 -15.56 -10.81
N GLY A 120 0.83 -16.01 -9.63
CA GLY A 120 0.19 -17.13 -8.93
C GLY A 120 0.85 -18.49 -9.20
N ARG A 121 2.14 -18.52 -9.58
CA ARG A 121 2.86 -19.77 -9.78
C ARG A 121 2.93 -20.56 -8.46
N GLY A 122 2.47 -21.81 -8.48
CA GLY A 122 2.37 -22.67 -7.29
C GLY A 122 0.96 -22.78 -6.71
N VAL A 123 0.00 -21.99 -7.23
CA VAL A 123 -1.39 -21.95 -6.74
C VAL A 123 -2.38 -21.88 -7.90
N HIS A 124 -3.67 -22.05 -7.63
CA HIS A 124 -4.70 -21.78 -8.63
C HIS A 124 -4.76 -20.30 -9.00
N PRO A 125 -5.20 -19.92 -10.21
CA PRO A 125 -5.30 -18.51 -10.61
C PRO A 125 -6.11 -17.64 -9.63
N ASN A 126 -7.20 -18.19 -9.07
CA ASN A 126 -8.05 -17.51 -8.08
C ASN A 126 -7.43 -17.40 -6.67
N GLN A 127 -6.32 -18.11 -6.42
CA GLN A 127 -5.58 -18.10 -5.16
C GLN A 127 -4.36 -17.18 -5.20
N SER A 128 -4.02 -16.62 -6.36
CA SER A 128 -2.95 -15.63 -6.48
C SER A 128 -3.23 -14.41 -5.59
N TRP A 129 -2.19 -13.76 -5.06
CA TRP A 129 -2.37 -12.67 -4.11
C TRP A 129 -3.10 -11.47 -4.74
N PRO A 130 -2.91 -11.14 -6.04
CA PRO A 130 -3.70 -10.09 -6.67
C PRO A 130 -5.19 -10.46 -6.73
N ARG A 131 -5.51 -11.74 -6.97
CA ARG A 131 -6.91 -12.16 -7.08
C ARG A 131 -7.60 -12.27 -5.73
N VAL A 132 -6.89 -12.70 -4.70
CA VAL A 132 -7.38 -12.61 -3.31
C VAL A 132 -7.58 -11.14 -2.91
N LEU A 133 -6.65 -10.25 -3.26
CA LEU A 133 -6.76 -8.81 -2.99
C LEU A 133 -7.98 -8.19 -3.66
N ASP A 134 -8.25 -8.53 -4.93
CA ASP A 134 -9.44 -8.11 -5.66
C ASP A 134 -10.72 -8.51 -4.91
N GLY A 135 -10.82 -9.76 -4.44
CA GLY A 135 -11.96 -10.24 -3.65
C GLY A 135 -12.14 -9.60 -2.27
N LEU A 136 -11.15 -8.85 -1.78
CA LEU A 136 -11.20 -8.10 -0.52
C LEU A 136 -11.54 -6.63 -0.75
N LEU A 137 -10.87 -5.99 -1.71
CA LEU A 137 -11.03 -4.55 -1.97
C LEU A 137 -12.28 -4.26 -2.81
N ARG A 138 -12.59 -5.08 -3.83
CA ARG A 138 -13.72 -4.84 -4.71
C ARG A 138 -15.03 -4.68 -3.96
N PRO A 139 -15.44 -5.60 -3.06
CA PRO A 139 -16.70 -5.45 -2.33
C PRO A 139 -16.73 -4.21 -1.44
N ALA A 140 -15.58 -3.82 -0.86
CA ALA A 140 -15.49 -2.63 -0.01
C ALA A 140 -15.71 -1.34 -0.81
N TYR A 141 -15.14 -1.25 -2.02
CA TYR A 141 -15.25 -0.07 -2.89
C TYR A 141 -16.59 -0.01 -3.63
N GLU A 142 -17.09 -1.15 -4.13
CA GLU A 142 -18.37 -1.23 -4.83
C GLU A 142 -19.55 -1.09 -3.86
N GLY A 143 -19.47 -1.69 -2.67
CA GLY A 143 -20.48 -1.50 -1.60
C GLY A 143 -20.56 -0.06 -1.09
N ALA A 144 -19.50 0.72 -1.30
CA ALA A 144 -19.43 2.15 -1.04
C ALA A 144 -19.99 3.03 -2.19
N GLY A 145 -20.46 2.42 -3.28
CA GLY A 145 -20.93 3.11 -4.48
C GLY A 145 -19.82 3.70 -5.35
N GLY A 146 -18.57 3.24 -5.16
CA GLY A 146 -17.48 3.43 -6.12
C GLY A 146 -17.37 2.25 -7.09
N SER A 147 -16.26 2.17 -7.80
CA SER A 147 -15.90 0.97 -8.56
C SER A 147 -14.43 0.63 -8.34
N PHE A 148 -14.09 -0.63 -8.56
CA PHE A 148 -12.74 -1.15 -8.39
C PHE A 148 -12.32 -1.92 -9.65
N GLU A 149 -11.10 -1.69 -10.11
CA GLU A 149 -10.52 -2.44 -11.21
C GLU A 149 -9.12 -2.89 -10.82
N LEU A 150 -8.82 -4.17 -10.98
CA LEU A 150 -7.46 -4.69 -10.83
C LEU A 150 -6.92 -5.08 -12.20
N ARG A 151 -5.81 -4.46 -12.59
CA ARG A 151 -5.08 -4.74 -13.82
C ARG A 151 -3.78 -5.41 -13.47
N SER A 152 -3.53 -6.61 -13.98
CA SER A 152 -2.28 -7.32 -13.74
C SER A 152 -1.45 -7.36 -15.00
N ALA A 153 -0.23 -6.82 -14.92
CA ALA A 153 0.83 -6.98 -15.91
C ALA A 153 1.96 -7.88 -15.38
N ALA A 154 1.62 -8.79 -14.46
CA ALA A 154 2.60 -9.70 -13.88
C ALA A 154 3.03 -10.76 -14.91
N MET A 155 4.33 -10.97 -15.02
CA MET A 155 4.93 -11.90 -15.98
C MET A 155 6.01 -12.73 -15.32
N GLY A 156 5.96 -14.06 -15.47
CA GLY A 156 6.96 -14.95 -14.93
C GLY A 156 8.34 -14.72 -15.55
N ALA A 157 9.40 -14.93 -14.77
CA ALA A 157 10.80 -14.90 -15.19
C ALA A 157 11.36 -13.54 -15.69
N LEU A 158 10.56 -12.47 -15.76
CA LEU A 158 11.05 -11.14 -16.15
C LEU A 158 11.56 -10.31 -14.95
N PRO A 159 12.63 -9.51 -15.11
CA PRO A 159 12.99 -8.50 -14.13
C PRO A 159 11.99 -7.33 -14.16
N SER A 160 12.08 -6.44 -13.16
CA SER A 160 11.31 -5.18 -13.17
C SER A 160 11.72 -4.25 -14.30
N PHE A 161 12.89 -4.48 -14.90
CA PHE A 161 13.36 -3.83 -16.10
C PHE A 161 13.49 -4.84 -17.25
N PRO A 162 12.98 -4.55 -18.46
CA PRO A 162 12.47 -3.26 -18.94
C PRO A 162 10.99 -2.97 -18.61
N THR A 163 10.28 -3.86 -17.92
CA THR A 163 8.84 -3.75 -17.62
C THR A 163 8.42 -2.39 -17.05
N GLY A 164 9.24 -1.80 -16.18
CA GLY A 164 9.01 -0.50 -15.55
C GLY A 164 8.95 0.69 -16.51
N TRP A 165 9.51 0.59 -17.72
CA TRP A 165 9.39 1.63 -18.75
C TRP A 165 8.10 1.55 -19.55
N CYS A 166 7.44 0.39 -19.55
CA CYS A 166 6.21 0.17 -20.31
C CYS A 166 4.96 0.22 -19.42
N LEU A 167 5.03 0.78 -18.20
CA LEU A 167 3.93 0.74 -17.25
C LEU A 167 2.65 1.39 -17.77
N GLY A 168 2.76 2.48 -18.53
CA GLY A 168 1.60 3.14 -19.16
C GLY A 168 0.87 2.22 -20.13
N GLU A 169 1.60 1.52 -20.99
CA GLU A 169 1.02 0.57 -21.95
C GLU A 169 0.48 -0.69 -21.25
N LEU A 170 1.16 -1.15 -20.21
CA LEU A 170 0.82 -2.40 -19.52
C LEU A 170 -0.34 -2.25 -18.52
N LEU A 171 -0.46 -1.10 -17.86
CA LEU A 171 -1.42 -0.86 -16.76
C LEU A 171 -2.40 0.29 -17.04
N GLY A 172 -2.19 1.06 -18.11
CA GLY A 172 -2.91 2.31 -18.36
C GLY A 172 -2.51 3.39 -17.36
N ASP A 173 -3.50 4.07 -16.77
CA ASP A 173 -3.31 5.12 -15.76
C ASP A 173 -3.86 4.67 -14.38
N PRO A 174 -3.13 3.82 -13.63
CA PRO A 174 -3.60 3.27 -12.36
C PRO A 174 -3.51 4.27 -11.21
N ASP A 175 -4.30 4.11 -10.16
CA ASP A 175 -4.20 4.87 -8.90
C ASP A 175 -3.16 4.27 -7.94
N VAL A 176 -2.86 2.98 -8.06
CA VAL A 176 -1.85 2.24 -7.28
C VAL A 176 -1.02 1.39 -8.23
N VAL A 177 0.30 1.35 -8.05
CA VAL A 177 1.20 0.44 -8.76
C VAL A 177 1.99 -0.39 -7.76
N THR A 178 2.00 -1.70 -7.94
CA THR A 178 2.81 -2.61 -7.13
C THR A 178 4.14 -2.94 -7.80
N TRP A 179 5.15 -3.22 -6.97
CA TRP A 179 6.39 -3.83 -7.39
C TRP A 179 6.64 -5.08 -6.56
N GLN A 180 6.84 -6.21 -7.22
CA GLN A 180 7.21 -7.47 -6.61
C GLN A 180 8.14 -8.19 -7.57
N PHE A 181 9.45 -7.96 -7.49
CA PHE A 181 10.48 -8.55 -8.38
C PHE A 181 11.68 -9.14 -7.62
N SER A 182 11.57 -9.26 -6.30
CA SER A 182 12.68 -9.58 -5.40
C SER A 182 13.40 -10.92 -5.69
N MET A 183 12.68 -11.93 -6.20
CA MET A 183 13.30 -13.21 -6.59
C MET A 183 14.16 -13.11 -7.86
N ASN A 184 13.77 -12.26 -8.81
CA ASN A 184 14.47 -12.09 -10.08
C ASN A 184 15.55 -11.00 -10.01
N GLU A 185 15.48 -10.15 -9.00
CA GLU A 185 16.48 -9.13 -8.70
C GLU A 185 17.10 -9.40 -7.32
N PRO A 186 17.78 -10.55 -7.16
CA PRO A 186 18.41 -10.89 -5.90
C PRO A 186 19.51 -9.88 -5.59
N VAL A 187 19.71 -9.64 -4.29
CA VAL A 187 20.58 -8.57 -3.78
C VAL A 187 22.07 -8.96 -3.84
N ARG A 188 22.41 -10.00 -4.64
CA ARG A 188 23.80 -10.41 -4.89
C ARG A 188 24.48 -9.31 -5.72
N GLY A 189 25.09 -8.33 -5.04
CA GLY A 189 25.84 -7.24 -5.68
C GLY A 189 25.84 -5.87 -4.99
N GLY A 190 25.18 -5.71 -3.83
CA GLY A 190 25.25 -4.44 -3.08
C GLY A 190 24.35 -3.32 -3.64
N ALA A 191 24.80 -2.06 -3.57
CA ALA A 191 23.96 -0.86 -3.86
C ALA A 191 23.36 -0.81 -5.28
N ARG A 192 23.91 -1.58 -6.25
CA ARG A 192 23.41 -1.65 -7.63
C ARG A 192 22.03 -2.32 -7.73
N CYS A 193 21.70 -3.24 -6.80
CA CYS A 193 20.43 -3.98 -6.79
C CYS A 193 19.21 -3.14 -6.36
N ASN A 194 19.40 -1.91 -5.87
CA ASN A 194 18.31 -0.98 -5.55
C ASN A 194 17.92 -0.10 -6.75
N ARG A 195 18.79 0.01 -7.77
CA ARG A 195 18.58 0.95 -8.88
C ARG A 195 17.40 0.56 -9.75
N ALA A 196 17.17 -0.73 -9.98
CA ALA A 196 16.04 -1.21 -10.77
C ALA A 196 14.70 -0.92 -10.06
N SER A 197 14.58 -1.26 -8.78
CA SER A 197 13.40 -0.90 -7.98
C SER A 197 13.18 0.61 -7.87
N GLU A 198 14.25 1.40 -7.74
CA GLU A 198 14.14 2.86 -7.67
C GLU A 198 13.74 3.45 -9.04
N ALA A 199 14.36 3.01 -10.12
CA ALA A 199 14.01 3.44 -11.48
C ALA A 199 12.56 3.09 -11.81
N PHE A 200 12.11 1.89 -11.43
CA PHE A 200 10.71 1.50 -11.56
C PHE A 200 9.79 2.41 -10.73
N ALA A 201 10.13 2.68 -9.45
CA ALA A 201 9.34 3.56 -8.61
C ALA A 201 9.25 4.98 -9.19
N ARG A 202 10.36 5.52 -9.72
CA ARG A 202 10.39 6.82 -10.40
C ARG A 202 9.53 6.83 -11.67
N ALA A 203 9.60 5.77 -12.48
CA ALA A 203 8.77 5.64 -13.67
C ALA A 203 7.28 5.58 -13.31
N ALA A 204 6.91 4.77 -12.31
CA ALA A 204 5.54 4.69 -11.81
C ALA A 204 5.06 6.05 -11.29
N LEU A 205 5.82 6.70 -10.41
CA LEU A 205 5.46 8.00 -9.82
C LEU A 205 5.47 9.16 -10.83
N GLY A 206 6.13 9.00 -11.97
CA GLY A 206 6.12 9.94 -13.09
C GLY A 206 4.94 9.80 -14.04
N MET A 207 4.08 8.77 -13.86
CA MET A 207 2.85 8.61 -14.64
C MET A 207 1.85 9.74 -14.35
N HIS A 208 0.89 9.93 -15.26
CA HIS A 208 -0.07 11.04 -15.20
C HIS A 208 -0.91 11.03 -13.91
N SER A 209 -1.44 9.88 -13.51
CA SER A 209 -2.18 9.72 -12.24
C SER A 209 -1.30 9.86 -10.98
N GLN A 210 0.03 9.87 -11.16
CA GLN A 210 1.04 9.83 -10.10
C GLN A 210 0.71 8.74 -9.06
N PRO A 211 0.58 7.46 -9.44
CA PRO A 211 0.02 6.41 -8.60
C PRO A 211 0.69 6.30 -7.22
N LEU A 212 -0.04 5.78 -6.23
CA LEU A 212 0.57 5.29 -5.01
C LEU A 212 1.49 4.11 -5.34
N PHE A 213 2.70 4.08 -4.76
CA PHE A 213 3.64 3.00 -5.00
C PHE A 213 3.66 2.00 -3.83
N LEU A 214 3.39 0.73 -4.11
CA LEU A 214 3.44 -0.36 -3.15
C LEU A 214 4.59 -1.32 -3.46
N LEU A 215 5.53 -1.46 -2.54
CA LEU A 215 6.61 -2.45 -2.62
C LEU A 215 6.25 -3.73 -1.86
N VAL A 216 6.28 -4.89 -2.51
CA VAL A 216 6.14 -6.19 -1.83
C VAL A 216 7.49 -6.89 -1.85
N ASP A 217 8.25 -6.77 -0.75
CA ASP A 217 9.65 -7.21 -0.71
C ASP A 217 10.16 -7.47 0.71
N ASP A 218 11.03 -8.47 0.84
CA ASP A 218 11.74 -8.82 2.06
C ASP A 218 13.07 -8.07 2.23
N ASN A 219 13.55 -7.40 1.19
CA ASN A 219 14.82 -6.69 1.26
C ASN A 219 14.73 -5.40 2.08
N ALA A 220 15.30 -5.43 3.28
CA ALA A 220 15.35 -4.29 4.20
C ALA A 220 15.98 -3.01 3.61
N ARG A 221 16.95 -3.13 2.68
CA ARG A 221 17.58 -1.96 2.06
C ARG A 221 16.65 -1.29 1.07
N ARG A 222 15.92 -2.06 0.24
CA ARG A 222 14.93 -1.52 -0.71
C ARG A 222 13.75 -0.91 0.04
N THR A 223 13.22 -1.57 1.07
CA THR A 223 12.11 -1.02 1.86
C THR A 223 12.49 0.23 2.65
N ALA A 224 13.71 0.31 3.19
CA ALA A 224 14.22 1.52 3.82
C ALA A 224 14.47 2.65 2.80
N SER A 225 15.00 2.33 1.62
CA SER A 225 15.20 3.30 0.53
C SER A 225 13.88 3.90 0.07
N LEU A 226 12.85 3.07 -0.06
CA LEU A 226 11.49 3.51 -0.40
C LEU A 226 10.97 4.54 0.59
N SER A 227 11.04 4.21 1.88
CA SER A 227 10.50 5.03 2.95
C SER A 227 11.16 6.41 3.03
N ARG A 228 12.44 6.52 2.67
CA ARG A 228 13.15 7.81 2.67
C ARG A 228 12.93 8.62 1.40
N ALA A 229 12.95 7.98 0.24
CA ALA A 229 12.95 8.70 -1.04
C ALA A 229 11.56 9.10 -1.53
N PHE A 230 10.51 8.37 -1.09
CA PHE A 230 9.18 8.47 -1.69
C PHE A 230 8.04 8.56 -0.67
N GLU A 231 8.31 8.88 0.60
CA GLU A 231 7.21 8.98 1.58
C GLU A 231 6.16 10.04 1.24
N ALA A 232 6.58 11.17 0.65
CA ALA A 232 5.69 12.26 0.28
C ALA A 232 4.70 11.86 -0.84
N SER A 233 4.99 10.81 -1.61
CA SER A 233 4.08 10.27 -2.62
C SER A 233 3.13 9.19 -2.09
N GLY A 234 3.24 8.83 -0.80
CA GLY A 234 2.46 7.74 -0.20
C GLY A 234 3.07 6.36 -0.39
N ALA A 235 4.36 6.28 -0.77
CA ALA A 235 5.01 4.99 -0.98
C ALA A 235 5.11 4.18 0.32
N HIS A 236 4.79 2.89 0.23
CA HIS A 236 4.76 1.97 1.38
C HIS A 236 5.15 0.56 0.94
N ALA A 237 5.45 -0.30 1.91
CA ALA A 237 5.86 -1.67 1.64
C ALA A 237 5.17 -2.70 2.53
N ILE A 238 5.05 -3.92 1.99
CA ILE A 238 4.72 -5.14 2.72
C ILE A 238 5.95 -6.04 2.70
N VAL A 239 6.32 -6.58 3.87
CA VAL A 239 7.48 -7.46 4.09
C VAL A 239 6.97 -8.90 4.32
N PRO A 240 6.92 -9.76 3.28
CA PRO A 240 6.27 -11.08 3.39
C PRO A 240 6.85 -11.99 4.47
N SER A 241 8.13 -11.93 4.78
CA SER A 241 8.80 -12.72 5.83
C SER A 241 8.30 -12.35 7.24
N ARG A 242 7.82 -11.12 7.46
CA ARG A 242 7.23 -10.74 8.75
C ARG A 242 5.84 -11.34 8.98
N LEU A 243 5.23 -11.91 7.93
CA LEU A 243 3.97 -12.65 8.01
C LEU A 243 4.18 -14.12 8.41
N LEU A 244 5.42 -14.57 8.61
CA LEU A 244 5.73 -15.94 9.04
C LEU A 244 4.96 -16.42 10.28
N PRO A 245 4.77 -15.61 11.34
CA PRO A 245 4.01 -16.05 12.51
C PRO A 245 2.54 -16.38 12.16
N LEU A 246 1.91 -15.59 11.29
CA LEU A 246 0.56 -15.87 10.79
C LEU A 246 0.53 -17.10 9.90
N ARG A 247 1.58 -17.32 9.12
CA ARG A 247 1.70 -18.53 8.30
C ARG A 247 1.84 -19.76 9.17
N GLY A 248 2.65 -19.72 10.23
CA GLY A 248 2.80 -20.83 11.18
C GLY A 248 1.53 -21.14 11.97
N ALA A 249 0.84 -20.10 12.47
CA ALA A 249 -0.45 -20.23 13.15
C ALA A 249 -1.57 -20.75 12.23
N LEU A 250 -1.44 -20.50 10.92
CA LEU A 250 -2.33 -21.01 9.88
C LEU A 250 -1.78 -22.28 9.21
N ALA A 251 -0.82 -23.02 9.81
CA ALA A 251 -0.12 -24.23 9.36
C ALA A 251 1.03 -24.03 8.32
N PRO A 252 2.05 -24.93 8.29
CA PRO A 252 3.43 -24.62 7.88
C PRO A 252 3.68 -24.20 6.41
N TRP A 253 4.84 -23.55 6.22
CA TRP A 253 5.36 -22.86 5.03
C TRP A 253 5.50 -23.75 3.78
N ASN A 254 5.84 -25.02 3.99
CA ASN A 254 5.95 -26.03 2.96
C ASN A 254 4.65 -26.81 2.96
N GLU A 255 3.69 -26.37 2.17
CA GLU A 255 2.58 -27.25 1.86
C GLU A 255 3.16 -28.50 1.22
N THR A 256 3.05 -29.62 1.93
CA THR A 256 3.45 -30.92 1.40
C THR A 256 2.73 -31.16 0.08
N ALA A 257 3.27 -32.01 -0.79
CA ALA A 257 2.56 -32.40 -2.01
C ALA A 257 1.13 -32.94 -1.72
N ALA A 258 0.88 -33.47 -0.51
CA ALA A 258 -0.44 -33.86 -0.02
C ALA A 258 -1.34 -32.66 0.34
N GLN A 259 -0.81 -31.60 0.95
CA GLN A 259 -1.54 -30.36 1.21
C GLN A 259 -1.85 -29.60 -0.08
N MET A 260 -0.89 -29.55 -1.03
CA MET A 260 -1.15 -29.00 -2.37
C MET A 260 -2.19 -29.84 -3.14
N LYS A 261 -2.19 -31.17 -2.96
CA LYS A 261 -3.22 -32.08 -3.49
C LYS A 261 -4.59 -31.83 -2.85
N ALA A 262 -4.65 -31.62 -1.55
CA ALA A 262 -5.87 -31.35 -0.80
C ALA A 262 -6.47 -29.96 -1.10
N GLN A 263 -5.64 -29.01 -1.55
CA GLN A 263 -6.07 -27.70 -2.02
C GLN A 263 -6.33 -27.67 -3.55
N GLU A 264 -6.47 -28.85 -4.16
CA GLU A 264 -6.80 -29.07 -5.56
C GLU A 264 -5.79 -28.52 -6.57
N CYS A 265 -4.58 -28.11 -6.16
CA CYS A 265 -3.60 -27.51 -7.07
C CYS A 265 -3.24 -28.52 -8.18
N PRO A 266 -3.41 -28.18 -9.47
CA PRO A 266 -3.18 -29.11 -10.57
C PRO A 266 -1.75 -29.62 -10.51
N ARG A 267 -1.52 -30.88 -10.87
CA ARG A 267 -0.18 -31.49 -10.81
C ARG A 267 0.83 -30.69 -11.67
N GLU A 268 0.37 -30.08 -12.75
CA GLU A 268 1.11 -29.18 -13.64
C GLU A 268 1.45 -27.82 -13.00
N CYS A 269 0.68 -27.39 -12.00
CA CYS A 269 0.92 -26.16 -11.24
C CYS A 269 1.79 -26.39 -10.00
N ARG A 270 2.13 -27.65 -9.65
CA ARG A 270 3.07 -27.98 -8.58
C ARG A 270 4.48 -27.62 -9.03
N VAL A 271 4.83 -26.38 -8.80
CA VAL A 271 6.19 -25.90 -9.06
C VAL A 271 7.02 -26.14 -7.80
N GLY A 272 8.34 -26.29 -7.95
CA GLY A 272 9.20 -26.75 -6.86
C GLY A 272 9.05 -25.94 -5.56
N SER A 273 9.51 -26.51 -4.46
CA SER A 273 9.31 -26.06 -3.07
C SER A 273 9.71 -24.61 -2.76
N TRP A 274 10.28 -23.88 -3.72
CA TRP A 274 10.66 -22.47 -3.60
C TRP A 274 9.52 -21.50 -3.95
N HIS A 275 8.40 -21.94 -4.55
CA HIS A 275 7.25 -21.07 -4.77
C HIS A 275 6.29 -21.07 -3.57
N PRO A 276 5.76 -19.89 -3.18
CA PRO A 276 4.82 -19.78 -2.08
C PRO A 276 3.49 -20.46 -2.38
N GLY A 277 2.92 -21.16 -1.37
CA GLY A 277 1.57 -21.73 -1.45
C GLY A 277 0.45 -20.72 -1.12
N PRO A 278 -0.83 -21.12 -1.20
CA PRO A 278 -1.99 -20.22 -1.11
C PRO A 278 -2.04 -19.37 0.16
N ARG A 279 -1.53 -19.86 1.29
CA ARG A 279 -1.47 -19.09 2.55
C ARG A 279 -0.56 -17.86 2.46
N HIS A 280 0.58 -17.98 1.78
CA HIS A 280 1.44 -16.82 1.56
C HIS A 280 0.71 -15.77 0.72
N HIS A 281 0.08 -16.19 -0.37
CA HIS A 281 -0.67 -15.29 -1.24
C HIS A 281 -1.80 -14.57 -0.49
N ARG A 282 -2.55 -15.34 0.32
CA ARG A 282 -3.63 -14.81 1.15
C ARG A 282 -3.13 -13.81 2.20
N THR A 283 -2.07 -14.15 2.94
CA THR A 283 -1.53 -13.26 3.98
C THR A 283 -0.95 -11.97 3.41
N VAL A 284 -0.32 -12.01 2.22
CA VAL A 284 0.13 -10.79 1.53
C VAL A 284 -1.06 -9.93 1.12
N ALA A 285 -2.10 -10.51 0.53
CA ALA A 285 -3.32 -9.79 0.15
C ALA A 285 -4.02 -9.17 1.37
N TRP A 286 -4.12 -9.90 2.48
CA TRP A 286 -4.66 -9.38 3.74
C TRP A 286 -3.84 -8.23 4.31
N ALA A 287 -2.50 -8.30 4.26
CA ALA A 287 -1.66 -7.21 4.77
C ALA A 287 -1.84 -5.92 3.96
N ILE A 288 -1.93 -6.04 2.64
CA ILE A 288 -2.23 -4.91 1.74
C ILE A 288 -3.62 -4.34 2.05
N ALA A 289 -4.64 -5.20 2.08
CA ALA A 289 -6.02 -4.77 2.30
C ALA A 289 -6.21 -4.15 3.69
N GLN A 290 -5.63 -4.74 4.73
CA GLN A 290 -5.65 -4.22 6.10
C GLN A 290 -5.09 -2.80 6.16
N LEU A 291 -3.90 -2.58 5.57
CA LEU A 291 -3.30 -1.25 5.51
C LEU A 291 -4.21 -0.27 4.75
N HIS A 292 -4.61 -0.62 3.53
CA HIS A 292 -5.33 0.29 2.64
C HIS A 292 -6.69 0.69 3.22
N LEU A 293 -7.46 -0.28 3.72
CA LEU A 293 -8.77 -0.04 4.30
C LEU A 293 -8.66 0.71 5.64
N SER A 294 -7.65 0.43 6.47
CA SER A 294 -7.43 1.16 7.72
C SER A 294 -7.11 2.63 7.45
N GLU A 295 -6.25 2.92 6.48
CA GLU A 295 -5.93 4.32 6.16
C GLU A 295 -7.08 5.05 5.47
N VAL A 296 -7.91 4.36 4.68
CA VAL A 296 -9.18 4.91 4.19
C VAL A 296 -10.12 5.26 5.35
N ALA A 297 -10.33 4.35 6.30
CA ALA A 297 -11.17 4.60 7.46
C ALA A 297 -10.65 5.80 8.28
N ASN A 298 -9.34 5.85 8.52
CA ASN A 298 -8.69 6.97 9.20
C ASN A 298 -8.89 8.31 8.47
N ALA A 299 -8.77 8.33 7.14
CA ALA A 299 -8.99 9.53 6.35
C ALA A 299 -10.46 9.99 6.38
N LEU A 300 -11.41 9.07 6.18
CA LEU A 300 -12.84 9.35 6.26
C LEU A 300 -13.24 9.85 7.65
N TRP A 301 -12.67 9.28 8.71
CA TRP A 301 -12.89 9.71 10.08
C TRP A 301 -12.45 11.15 10.33
N ARG A 302 -11.26 11.53 9.83
CA ARG A 302 -10.75 12.92 9.92
C ARG A 302 -11.64 13.92 9.19
N CYS A 303 -12.32 13.50 8.13
CA CYS A 303 -13.25 14.33 7.37
C CYS A 303 -14.64 14.50 8.02
N LEU A 304 -14.98 13.72 9.06
CA LEU A 304 -16.24 13.91 9.77
C LEU A 304 -16.23 15.20 10.61
N PRO A 305 -17.26 16.06 10.49
CA PRO A 305 -17.35 17.27 11.28
C PRO A 305 -17.39 16.95 12.79
N PRO A 306 -16.81 17.81 13.66
CA PRO A 306 -16.82 17.59 15.11
C PRO A 306 -18.22 17.40 15.70
N SER A 307 -19.22 18.04 15.11
CA SER A 307 -20.63 17.96 15.48
C SER A 307 -21.38 16.75 14.90
N SER A 308 -20.68 15.83 14.22
CA SER A 308 -21.30 14.65 13.65
C SER A 308 -21.79 13.71 14.76
N PRO A 309 -23.10 13.37 14.81
CA PRO A 309 -23.62 12.40 15.79
C PRO A 309 -22.99 11.00 15.60
N PHE A 310 -22.42 10.75 14.42
CA PHE A 310 -21.72 9.50 14.10
C PHE A 310 -20.35 9.37 14.76
N ARG A 311 -19.76 10.46 15.30
CA ARG A 311 -18.49 10.37 16.06
C ARG A 311 -18.64 9.60 17.37
N GLY A 312 -19.82 9.59 17.98
CA GLY A 312 -20.10 8.86 19.22
C GLY A 312 -20.58 7.41 19.00
N LEU A 313 -21.14 7.11 17.83
CA LEU A 313 -21.70 5.79 17.50
C LEU A 313 -20.67 4.80 16.95
N LEU A 314 -19.63 5.32 16.29
CA LEU A 314 -18.51 4.53 15.80
C LEU A 314 -17.46 4.49 16.92
N HIS A 315 -17.66 3.62 17.92
CA HIS A 315 -16.57 3.24 18.82
C HIS A 315 -15.46 2.67 17.93
N LEU A 316 -14.38 3.43 17.76
CA LEU A 316 -13.14 2.94 17.18
C LEU A 316 -12.78 1.65 17.93
N PRO A 317 -12.69 0.49 17.27
CA PRO A 317 -11.83 -0.56 17.79
C PRO A 317 -10.47 0.11 17.94
N SER A 318 -9.86 -0.01 19.10
CA SER A 318 -8.55 0.53 19.44
C SER A 318 -7.49 0.06 18.45
N LEU A 319 -7.40 0.74 17.30
CA LEU A 319 -6.48 0.52 16.18
C LEU A 319 -5.62 1.77 15.93
N LEU A 320 -5.64 2.75 16.83
CA LEU A 320 -4.65 3.83 16.84
C LEU A 320 -3.35 3.27 17.41
N PRO A 321 -2.24 3.19 16.64
CA PRO A 321 -0.94 3.03 17.26
C PRO A 321 -0.57 4.33 17.97
N LEU A 322 -0.03 4.15 19.17
CA LEU A 322 0.67 5.13 19.99
C LEU A 322 1.46 6.14 19.13
N THR A 323 0.94 7.36 18.99
CA THR A 323 1.72 8.54 18.60
C THR A 323 2.17 9.36 19.81
N ALA A 324 2.05 8.80 21.01
CA ALA A 324 2.42 9.45 22.26
C ALA A 324 3.45 8.61 23.06
N ALA A 325 4.62 8.36 22.47
CA ALA A 325 5.79 7.87 23.22
C ALA A 325 7.09 8.25 22.50
N SER A 326 7.30 9.55 22.28
CA SER A 326 8.62 10.07 21.88
C SER A 326 8.97 11.27 22.75
N ARG A 327 9.12 11.03 24.04
CA ARG A 327 9.86 11.88 24.99
C ARG A 327 10.49 10.99 26.06
N LEU A 328 11.58 10.32 25.71
CA LEU A 328 12.58 9.91 26.69
C LEU A 328 13.95 10.25 26.10
N SER A 329 14.70 11.07 26.85
CA SER A 329 16.05 11.54 26.55
C SER A 329 17.07 10.41 26.42
N PRO A 330 18.20 10.65 25.71
CA PRO A 330 19.24 9.65 25.52
C PRO A 330 20.32 9.78 26.60
N THR A 331 20.29 8.92 27.62
CA THR A 331 21.48 8.67 28.45
C THR A 331 21.40 7.26 29.05
N ALA A 332 22.06 6.30 28.42
CA ALA A 332 22.63 5.14 29.10
C ALA A 332 23.62 4.45 28.15
N SER A 333 24.91 4.64 28.46
CA SER A 333 26.06 4.03 27.81
C SER A 333 25.96 2.50 27.83
N PHE A 334 26.12 1.88 26.66
CA PHE A 334 26.35 0.44 26.57
C PHE A 334 27.86 0.19 26.74
N VAL A 335 28.25 -0.38 27.88
CA VAL A 335 29.56 -0.99 28.08
C VAL A 335 29.56 -2.34 27.38
N ALA A 336 30.48 -2.55 26.44
CA ALA A 336 30.68 -3.82 25.76
C ALA A 336 31.37 -4.83 26.71
N PRO A 337 30.94 -6.11 26.76
CA PRO A 337 31.73 -7.13 27.41
C PRO A 337 32.91 -7.53 26.52
N ALA A 338 34.08 -7.54 27.14
CA ALA A 338 35.37 -7.88 26.58
C ALA A 338 35.42 -9.32 26.05
N LYS A 339 36.16 -9.49 24.95
CA LYS A 339 36.65 -10.79 24.46
C LYS A 339 37.49 -11.46 25.54
N VAL A 340 37.14 -12.68 25.92
CA VAL A 340 38.08 -13.60 26.56
C VAL A 340 38.53 -14.60 25.51
N ALA A 341 39.80 -14.45 25.12
CA ALA A 341 40.57 -15.47 24.42
C ALA A 341 41.28 -16.34 25.46
N ARG A 342 41.07 -17.65 25.42
CA ARG A 342 41.97 -18.74 25.86
C ARG A 342 41.49 -19.97 25.09
N GLY A 343 42.30 -20.80 24.48
CA GLY A 343 43.74 -21.03 24.53
C GLY A 343 43.88 -22.48 24.10
N ALA A 344 44.68 -22.73 23.07
CA ALA A 344 45.05 -24.08 22.67
C ALA A 344 45.93 -24.69 23.76
N GLU A 345 45.70 -25.95 24.11
CA GLU A 345 46.74 -26.82 24.66
C GLU A 345 46.42 -28.29 24.35
N LEU A 346 47.51 -29.03 24.14
CA LEU A 346 47.63 -30.36 23.57
C LEU A 346 47.20 -31.47 24.52
N GLY A 347 46.82 -32.61 23.93
CA GLY A 347 46.58 -33.90 24.58
C GLY A 347 46.09 -34.91 23.56
#